data_AF-A0A418R0B3-F1
#
_entry.id   AF-A0A418R0B3-F1
#
_cell.length_a   1.000
_cell.length_b   1.000
_cell.length_c   1.000
_cell.angle_alpha   90.00
_cell.angle_beta   90.00
_cell.angle_gamma   90.00
#
_symmetry.space_group_name_H-M   'P 1'
#
loop_
_entity.id
_entity.type
_entity.pdbx_description
1 polymer ?
#
loop_
_entity_poly.entity_id
_entity_poly.type
_entity_poly.pdbx_seq_one_letter_code
_entity_poly.pdbx_strand_id
1 'polypeptide(L)'
;MAQTAPATAAAPDKAKPVQVVEAACGQCRLGLPGRACDLAVRIEGNAYFVDGTHIDSHGDAHAKDGFCQQIRQAEVQGQVVNDRFVATYFRLLPETPKPR
;
A
#
# COMPACT_ATOMS: atom_id res chain seq x y z
N MET A 1 -7.41 -19.19 -21.12
CA MET A 1 -7.88 -17.84 -20.74
C MET A 1 -7.69 -17.71 -19.24
N ALA A 2 -6.77 -16.83 -18.79
CA ALA A 2 -6.49 -16.64 -17.37
C ALA A 2 -7.61 -15.78 -16.76
N GLN A 3 -8.37 -16.37 -15.85
CA GLN A 3 -9.41 -15.68 -15.10
C GLN A 3 -8.72 -15.03 -13.89
N THR A 4 -8.42 -13.73 -13.98
CA THR A 4 -8.01 -12.98 -12.79
C THR A 4 -9.27 -12.43 -12.14
N ALA A 5 -9.70 -13.10 -11.07
CA ALA A 5 -10.86 -12.73 -10.28
C ALA A 5 -10.72 -11.32 -9.67
N PRO A 6 -11.84 -10.61 -9.40
CA PRO A 6 -11.80 -9.29 -8.78
C PRO A 6 -11.27 -9.39 -7.35
N ALA A 7 -10.46 -8.40 -6.95
CA ALA A 7 -9.92 -8.25 -5.60
C ALA A 7 -11.04 -7.89 -4.60
N THR A 8 -11.86 -8.89 -4.24
CA THR A 8 -12.60 -8.87 -2.99
C THR A 8 -11.56 -8.72 -1.89
N ALA A 9 -11.70 -7.74 -0.99
CA ALA A 9 -10.81 -7.54 0.13
C ALA A 9 -10.66 -8.86 0.91
N ALA A 10 -9.60 -9.62 0.59
CA ALA A 10 -9.36 -10.91 1.19
C ALA A 10 -9.12 -10.67 2.67
N ALA A 11 -9.76 -11.44 3.55
CA ALA A 11 -9.43 -11.38 4.96
C ALA A 11 -7.95 -11.78 5.14
N PRO A 12 -7.21 -11.16 6.07
CA PRO A 12 -5.84 -11.55 6.33
C PRO A 12 -5.79 -13.00 6.84
N ASP A 13 -4.67 -13.67 6.59
CA ASP A 13 -4.39 -14.98 7.17
C ASP A 13 -4.27 -14.84 8.69
N LYS A 14 -5.14 -15.52 9.44
CA LYS A 14 -5.20 -15.45 10.90
C LYS A 14 -3.95 -16.01 11.58
N ALA A 15 -3.18 -16.85 10.89
CA ALA A 15 -1.95 -17.45 11.42
C ALA A 15 -0.73 -16.53 11.27
N LYS A 16 -0.85 -15.43 10.52
CA LYS A 16 0.24 -14.51 10.25
C LYS A 16 -0.06 -13.13 10.84
N PRO A 17 0.95 -12.38 11.31
CA PRO A 17 0.73 -11.05 11.85
C PRO A 17 0.25 -10.09 10.76
N VAL A 18 -0.60 -9.14 11.17
CA VAL A 18 -0.93 -7.94 10.39
C VAL A 18 -0.16 -6.79 11.04
N GLN A 19 0.46 -5.95 10.23
CA GLN A 19 1.21 -4.79 10.70
C GLN A 19 0.62 -3.51 10.13
N VAL A 20 0.67 -2.44 10.91
CA VAL A 20 0.28 -1.10 10.45
C VAL A 20 1.52 -0.38 9.94
N VAL A 21 1.47 0.09 8.70
CA VAL A 21 2.59 0.72 7.99
C VAL A 21 2.13 2.02 7.33
N GLU A 22 3.09 2.87 7.01
CA GLU A 22 2.84 3.99 6.11
C GLU A 22 2.71 3.47 4.67
N ALA A 23 1.70 3.93 3.94
CA ALA A 23 1.43 3.61 2.55
C ALA A 23 1.21 4.90 1.75
N ALA A 24 1.86 4.99 0.59
CA ALA A 24 1.79 6.16 -0.29
C ALA A 24 2.29 5.81 -1.69
N CYS A 25 2.28 6.80 -2.60
CA CYS A 25 3.00 6.70 -3.86
C CYS A 25 4.51 6.65 -3.59
N GLY A 26 5.19 5.62 -4.11
CA GLY A 26 6.62 5.41 -3.92
C GLY A 26 7.44 6.59 -4.43
N GLN A 27 7.14 7.05 -5.64
CA GLN A 27 7.87 8.12 -6.31
C GLN A 27 7.54 9.50 -5.73
N CYS A 28 6.26 9.79 -5.48
CA CYS A 28 5.85 11.12 -5.05
C CYS A 28 6.09 11.38 -3.55
N ARG A 29 5.94 10.35 -2.70
CA ARG A 29 5.87 10.53 -1.24
C ARG A 29 6.97 9.81 -0.46
N LEU A 30 7.49 8.69 -0.99
CA LEU A 30 8.48 7.87 -0.28
C LEU A 30 9.90 7.92 -0.87
N GLY A 31 10.11 8.68 -1.95
CA GLY A 31 11.45 8.91 -2.53
C GLY A 31 12.03 7.73 -3.29
N LEU A 32 11.20 6.79 -3.74
CA LEU A 32 11.65 5.68 -4.59
C LEU A 32 11.90 6.15 -6.03
N PRO A 33 12.90 5.57 -6.72
CA PRO A 33 13.20 5.96 -8.10
C PRO A 33 12.06 5.59 -9.06
N GLY A 34 11.87 6.40 -10.09
CA GLY A 34 10.89 6.17 -11.15
C GLY A 34 10.12 7.42 -11.53
N ARG A 35 9.18 7.27 -12.47
CA ARG A 35 8.28 8.35 -12.93
C ARG A 35 6.81 7.92 -12.99
N ALA A 36 6.48 6.76 -12.41
CA ALA A 36 5.13 6.24 -12.33
C ALA A 36 4.46 6.64 -11.00
N CYS A 37 3.20 6.23 -10.82
CA CYS A 37 2.45 6.38 -9.58
C CYS A 37 2.25 5.01 -8.94
N ASP A 38 3.34 4.40 -8.44
CA ASP A 38 3.27 3.06 -7.90
C ASP A 38 3.01 3.09 -6.39
N LEU A 39 2.17 2.17 -5.91
CA LEU A 39 1.95 1.98 -4.49
C LEU A 39 3.23 1.49 -3.83
N ALA A 40 3.55 2.08 -2.68
CA ALA A 40 4.67 1.68 -1.85
C ALA A 40 4.28 1.75 -0.37
N VAL A 41 4.98 0.95 0.44
CA VAL A 41 4.86 0.95 1.90
C VAL A 41 6.21 1.25 2.55
N ARG A 42 6.20 1.85 3.74
CA ARG A 42 7.39 2.00 4.58
C ARG A 42 7.34 1.03 5.74
N ILE A 43 8.32 0.14 5.80
CA ILE A 43 8.48 -0.88 6.84
C ILE A 43 9.84 -0.61 7.50
N GLU A 44 9.83 -0.38 8.82
CA GLU A 44 11.04 -0.12 9.61
C GLU A 44 11.94 1.00 9.03
N GLY A 45 11.32 2.05 8.48
CA GLY A 45 12.02 3.19 7.89
C GLY A 45 12.40 3.02 6.41
N ASN A 46 12.35 1.80 5.87
CA ASN A 46 12.67 1.52 4.47
C ASN A 46 11.41 1.47 3.60
N ALA A 47 11.46 2.07 2.41
CA ALA A 47 10.34 2.08 1.47
C ALA A 47 10.48 0.95 0.44
N TYR A 48 9.37 0.29 0.14
CA TYR A 48 9.30 -0.82 -0.82
C TYR A 48 8.09 -0.63 -1.73
N PHE A 49 8.27 -0.83 -3.03
CA PHE A 49 7.14 -0.95 -3.94
C PHE A 49 6.30 -2.18 -3.59
N VAL A 50 4.98 -2.05 -3.73
CA VAL A 50 4.03 -3.11 -3.43
C VAL A 50 3.68 -3.90 -4.68
N ASP A 51 3.74 -5.21 -4.57
CA ASP A 51 3.13 -6.15 -5.51
C ASP A 51 1.87 -6.76 -4.90
N GLY A 52 0.91 -7.14 -5.75
CA GLY A 52 -0.35 -7.80 -5.33
C GLY A 52 -1.55 -6.86 -5.19
N THR A 53 -1.33 -5.55 -5.13
CA THR A 53 -2.39 -4.53 -5.25
C THR A 53 -1.83 -3.26 -5.88
N HIS A 54 -2.69 -2.43 -6.46
CA HIS A 54 -2.31 -1.20 -7.15
C HIS A 54 -2.81 0.04 -6.41
N ILE A 55 -2.17 1.17 -6.67
CA ILE A 55 -2.49 2.46 -6.03
C ILE A 55 -3.98 2.83 -6.20
N ASP A 56 -4.51 2.62 -7.42
CA ASP A 56 -5.88 2.98 -7.79
C ASP A 56 -6.91 1.95 -7.31
N SER A 57 -6.47 0.79 -6.79
CA SER A 57 -7.36 -0.20 -6.17
C SER A 57 -7.92 0.25 -4.82
N HIS A 58 -7.42 1.38 -4.31
CA HIS A 58 -7.73 1.90 -2.98
C HIS A 58 -8.32 3.32 -3.01
N GLY A 59 -8.69 3.82 -4.19
CA GLY A 59 -9.22 5.17 -4.41
C GLY A 59 -8.45 5.91 -5.50
N ASP A 60 -8.86 7.15 -5.81
CA ASP A 60 -8.13 8.00 -6.74
C ASP A 60 -6.80 8.43 -6.12
N ALA A 61 -5.69 8.00 -6.71
CA ALA A 61 -4.35 8.32 -6.24
C ALA A 61 -4.08 9.84 -6.16
N HIS A 62 -4.76 10.64 -6.99
CA HIS A 62 -4.57 12.09 -7.08
C HIS A 62 -5.59 12.90 -6.28
N ALA A 63 -6.57 12.26 -5.66
CA ALA A 63 -7.46 12.92 -4.72
C ALA A 63 -6.67 13.52 -3.54
N LYS A 64 -7.29 14.45 -2.81
CA LYS A 64 -6.66 15.15 -1.69
C LYS A 64 -6.12 14.19 -0.62
N ASP A 65 -6.82 13.09 -0.40
CA ASP A 65 -6.47 12.03 0.55
C ASP A 65 -5.81 10.82 -0.15
N GLY A 66 -5.60 10.92 -1.47
CA GLY A 66 -4.99 9.92 -2.32
C GLY A 66 -3.49 9.78 -2.09
N PHE A 67 -2.97 8.62 -2.48
CA PHE A 67 -1.60 8.23 -2.18
C PHE A 67 -0.50 9.08 -2.84
N CYS A 68 -0.80 9.80 -3.94
CA CYS A 68 0.15 10.75 -4.54
C CYS A 68 0.22 12.06 -3.74
N GLN A 69 -0.82 12.40 -2.98
CA GLN A 69 -0.91 13.64 -2.21
C GLN A 69 -0.51 13.44 -0.75
N GLN A 70 -0.76 12.27 -0.17
CA GLN A 70 -0.59 12.02 1.26
C GLN A 70 0.05 10.67 1.58
N ILE A 71 0.76 10.63 2.72
CA ILE A 71 1.18 9.38 3.36
C ILE A 71 0.05 8.95 4.30
N ARG A 72 -0.49 7.76 4.05
CA ARG A 72 -1.62 7.18 4.80
C ARG A 72 -1.14 6.00 5.63
N GLN A 73 -1.95 5.55 6.58
CA GLN A 73 -1.69 4.29 7.29
C GLN A 73 -2.51 3.16 6.67
N ALA A 74 -1.91 1.98 6.56
CA ALA A 74 -2.57 0.77 6.08
C ALA A 74 -2.19 -0.42 6.94
N GLU A 75 -3.13 -1.32 7.15
CA GLU A 75 -2.86 -2.67 7.62
C GLU A 75 -2.38 -3.52 6.45
N VAL A 76 -1.26 -4.22 6.63
CA VAL A 76 -0.68 -5.09 5.59
C VAL A 76 -0.26 -6.43 6.14
N GLN A 77 -0.30 -7.44 5.26
CA GLN A 77 0.32 -8.73 5.47
C GLN A 77 1.07 -9.13 4.20
N GLY A 78 2.29 -9.59 4.34
CA GLY A 78 3.15 -9.91 3.21
C GLY A 78 4.60 -10.05 3.65
N GLN A 79 5.49 -10.05 2.67
CA GLN A 79 6.93 -10.19 2.90
C GLN A 79 7.72 -9.41 1.85
N VAL A 80 8.90 -8.94 2.25
CA VAL A 80 9.83 -8.32 1.29
C VAL A 80 10.59 -9.43 0.57
N VAL A 81 10.53 -9.42 -0.77
CA VAL A 81 11.25 -10.33 -1.65
C VAL A 81 11.86 -9.48 -2.76
N ASN A 82 13.19 -9.57 -2.94
CA ASN A 82 13.91 -8.80 -3.97
C ASN A 82 13.59 -7.29 -3.94
N ASP A 83 13.67 -6.67 -2.75
CA ASP A 83 13.40 -5.24 -2.51
C ASP A 83 11.98 -4.77 -2.88
N ARG A 84 11.02 -5.69 -2.95
CA ARG A 84 9.60 -5.40 -3.14
C ARG A 84 8.76 -6.05 -2.06
N PHE A 85 7.74 -5.36 -1.58
CA PHE A 85 6.79 -5.92 -0.64
C PHE A 85 5.70 -6.67 -1.40
N VAL A 86 5.69 -7.99 -1.30
CA VAL A 86 4.67 -8.84 -1.90
C VAL A 86 3.49 -8.93 -0.93
N ALA A 87 2.44 -8.16 -1.20
CA ALA A 87 1.25 -8.10 -0.36
C ALA A 87 0.34 -9.32 -0.58
N THR A 88 -0.09 -9.90 0.53
CA THR A 88 -1.13 -10.93 0.59
C THR A 88 -2.43 -10.39 1.19
N TYR A 89 -2.34 -9.29 1.94
CA TYR A 89 -3.46 -8.49 2.43
C TYR A 89 -3.03 -7.02 2.47
N PHE A 90 -3.96 -6.14 2.11
CA PHE A 90 -3.79 -4.70 2.22
C PHE A 90 -5.14 -4.06 2.53
N ARG A 91 -5.18 -3.26 3.59
CA ARG A 91 -6.35 -2.47 3.95
C ARG A 91 -5.92 -1.06 4.33
N LEU A 92 -6.34 -0.10 3.51
CA LEU A 92 -6.21 1.31 3.83
C LEU A 92 -7.04 1.65 5.08
N LEU A 93 -6.40 2.28 6.07
CA LEU A 93 -7.10 2.75 7.25
C LEU A 93 -7.79 4.10 6.97
N PRO A 94 -8.93 4.38 7.62
CA PRO A 94 -9.56 5.70 7.56
C PRO A 94 -8.55 6.79 7.95
N GLU A 95 -8.69 7.99 7.38
CA GLU A 95 -7.91 9.11 7.88
C GLU A 95 -8.28 9.36 9.34
N THR A 96 -7.32 9.16 10.24
CA THR A 96 -7.43 9.72 11.58
C THR A 96 -7.27 11.24 11.44
N PRO A 97 -8.28 12.05 11.80
CA PRO A 97 -8.14 13.49 11.77
C PRO A 97 -6.97 13.88 12.67
N LYS A 98 -5.92 14.47 12.11
CA LYS A 98 -4.85 15.04 12.91
C LYS A 98 -5.48 16.19 13.72
N PRO A 99 -5.46 16.17 15.07
CA PRO A 99 -5.87 17.34 15.83
C PRO A 99 -5.00 18.50 15.37
N ARG A 100 -5.65 19.55 14.88
CA ARG A 100 -5.00 20.77 14.38
C ARG A 100 -4.31 21.51 15.52
#